data_AF-A0A927NC90-F1
#
_entry.id   AF-A0A927NC90-F1
#
_cell.length_a   1.000
_cell.length_b   1.000
_cell.length_c   1.000
_cell.angle_alpha   90.00
_cell.angle_beta   90.00
_cell.angle_gamma   90.00
#
_symmetry.space_group_name_H-M   'P 1'
#
loop_
_entity.id
_entity.type
_entity.pdbx_description
1 polymer ?
#
loop_
_entity_poly.entity_id
_entity_poly.type
_entity_poly.pdbx_seq_one_letter_code
_entity_poly.pdbx_strand_id
1 'polypeptide(L)'
;MKKYTSKELRETWLNFYKSKGHVDIGAVSLIGDGTTGVMFNVAGMQPLMPYLLGEKHKDGVRLCNVQGCVRTIDIDSVGDESHCTFFEMMGNWSLGDYFKKEKTAWTFELLTEVFGLDKSKICSTVFAGNESAPRDEETAELLKGLGIKEENIFYLGKEDNWWELAGTTGTPCGPDNEWFYPLTDEKCSDNCDINCQCNRYVEIGNDVYMQYEKLEDGYRPLKNKNVDTGFGFERMLMFLNGLRDVYRTDLFVDVVSYIESQTGIKYGEDAESTKSIRIICDHMRTALMLIGDKNGIVPSNVGAGYILRRLLRRAIRHARKINFNTSDLREVANIYIDKVYDKAYPLLVDKKQYILSEIQKEVDKFNKTIELGTKEFEKLLSGIEKKIAFLTSSNPDYVAKPEDREISGKSAFRLYDTFGFPIEMTIEMAEERGIKVDEDGFREAFAHHQELARTTSAGAFKSGLGGNGEMETKYHTATHLLNAALKRVIGESSCQKGSNITAERLRFDFACDHKMTAEELKETEALVNSWIAADYKVECQEMPKTKAVEIGAEHQFLDRYPDIVTVYSIGEVSKEICTGPHVKSIGELGKFVIKKEEASSSGVRRIKAILE
;
A
#
# COMPACT_ATOMS: atom_id res chain seq x y z
N MET A 1 15.12 31.94 -15.02
CA MET A 1 15.53 30.61 -14.52
C MET A 1 15.54 29.63 -15.67
N LYS A 2 16.51 28.71 -15.72
CA LYS A 2 16.52 27.61 -16.69
C LYS A 2 15.33 26.70 -16.41
N LYS A 3 14.62 26.26 -17.45
CA LYS A 3 13.57 25.23 -17.34
C LYS A 3 14.20 23.85 -17.32
N TYR A 4 13.62 22.94 -16.56
CA TYR A 4 14.14 21.59 -16.36
C TYR A 4 13.08 20.57 -16.73
N THR A 5 13.46 19.54 -17.47
CA THR A 5 12.72 18.27 -17.47
C THR A 5 13.06 17.48 -16.22
N SER A 6 12.20 16.53 -15.85
CA SER A 6 12.43 15.60 -14.74
C SER A 6 13.73 14.81 -14.93
N LYS A 7 14.06 14.40 -16.16
CA LYS A 7 15.33 13.71 -16.48
C LYS A 7 16.54 14.61 -16.21
N GLU A 8 16.50 15.85 -16.70
CA GLU A 8 17.59 16.81 -16.47
C GLU A 8 17.74 17.18 -14.99
N LEU A 9 16.66 17.32 -14.24
CA LEU A 9 16.74 17.64 -12.82
C LEU A 9 17.41 16.52 -12.01
N ARG A 10 17.03 15.25 -12.26
CA ARG A 10 17.69 14.09 -11.62
C ARG A 10 19.18 14.06 -11.94
N GLU A 11 19.54 14.20 -13.22
CA GLU A 11 20.94 14.21 -13.65
C GLU A 11 21.71 15.39 -13.07
N THR A 12 21.09 16.58 -13.01
CA THR A 12 21.71 17.79 -12.43
C THR A 12 22.03 17.59 -10.95
N TRP A 13 21.08 17.06 -10.17
CA TRP A 13 21.30 16.76 -8.75
C TRP A 13 22.44 15.77 -8.55
N LEU A 14 22.40 14.63 -9.25
CA LEU A 14 23.38 13.56 -9.10
C LEU A 14 24.77 14.03 -9.54
N ASN A 15 24.88 14.74 -10.67
CA ASN A 15 26.17 15.24 -11.17
C ASN A 15 26.76 16.33 -10.26
N PHE A 16 25.92 17.19 -9.70
CA PHE A 16 26.37 18.19 -8.74
C PHE A 16 27.05 17.53 -7.54
N TYR A 17 26.39 16.58 -6.86
CA TYR A 17 26.99 15.92 -5.70
C TYR A 17 28.14 14.97 -6.06
N LYS A 18 28.11 14.31 -7.22
CA LYS A 18 29.28 13.56 -7.74
C LYS A 18 30.50 14.47 -7.87
N SER A 19 30.32 15.72 -8.31
CA SER A 19 31.41 16.70 -8.39
C SER A 19 31.97 17.10 -7.01
N LYS A 20 31.21 16.91 -5.93
CA LYS A 20 31.63 17.13 -4.53
C LYS A 20 32.18 15.85 -3.86
N GLY A 21 32.33 14.77 -4.64
CA GLY A 21 32.90 13.50 -4.19
C GLY A 21 31.87 12.52 -3.61
N HIS A 22 30.58 12.74 -3.82
CA HIS A 22 29.54 11.78 -3.43
C HIS A 22 29.44 10.63 -4.42
N VAL A 23 29.08 9.46 -3.91
CA VAL A 23 28.72 8.29 -4.70
C VAL A 23 27.21 8.19 -4.80
N ASP A 24 26.73 8.00 -6.02
CA ASP A 24 25.33 7.72 -6.30
C ASP A 24 25.00 6.27 -5.95
N ILE A 25 24.21 6.08 -4.90
CA ILE A 25 23.86 4.76 -4.36
C ILE A 25 22.58 4.18 -4.99
N GLY A 26 21.95 4.92 -5.91
CA GLY A 26 20.68 4.55 -6.51
C GLY A 26 19.50 4.57 -5.52
N ALA A 27 18.30 4.33 -6.06
CA ALA A 27 17.10 4.15 -5.25
C ALA A 27 17.03 2.73 -4.67
N VAL A 28 16.57 2.63 -3.43
CA VAL A 28 16.23 1.35 -2.79
C VAL A 28 14.71 1.08 -2.89
N SER A 29 14.33 -0.13 -2.47
CA SER A 29 12.94 -0.60 -2.39
C SER A 29 12.02 0.43 -1.73
N LEU A 30 10.86 0.66 -2.36
CA LEU A 30 9.76 1.45 -1.78
C LEU A 30 9.09 0.73 -0.61
N ILE A 31 9.22 -0.60 -0.57
CA ILE A 31 8.63 -1.45 0.47
C ILE A 31 9.63 -1.58 1.60
N GLY A 32 9.18 -1.31 2.82
CA GLY A 32 10.00 -1.43 4.02
C GLY A 32 10.49 -2.87 4.20
N ASP A 33 11.74 -3.01 4.64
CA ASP A 33 12.36 -4.31 4.92
C ASP A 33 12.04 -4.83 6.34
N GLY A 34 11.19 -4.10 7.08
CA GLY A 34 10.79 -4.42 8.45
C GLY A 34 11.74 -3.90 9.53
N THR A 35 12.91 -3.34 9.17
CA THR A 35 13.92 -2.89 10.16
C THR A 35 13.52 -1.60 10.87
N THR A 36 12.79 -0.72 10.18
CA THR A 36 12.34 0.59 10.67
C THR A 36 10.87 0.60 11.08
N GLY A 37 10.17 -0.54 10.97
CA GLY A 37 8.75 -0.67 11.31
C GLY A 37 7.77 0.01 10.34
N VAL A 38 8.26 0.71 9.30
CA VAL A 38 7.40 1.34 8.29
C VAL A 38 7.03 0.36 7.18
N MET A 39 5.79 0.47 6.67
CA MET A 39 5.30 -0.34 5.55
C MET A 39 5.94 0.07 4.22
N PHE A 40 6.04 1.38 4.00
CA PHE A 40 6.69 1.97 2.83
C PHE A 40 7.76 2.94 3.29
N ASN A 41 8.76 3.10 2.43
CA ASN A 41 9.80 4.09 2.60
C ASN A 41 9.19 5.49 2.38
N VAL A 42 9.15 6.32 3.43
CA VAL A 42 8.49 7.64 3.43
C VAL A 42 9.47 8.81 3.31
N ALA A 43 10.78 8.54 3.40
CA ALA A 43 11.84 9.53 3.29
C ALA A 43 13.14 8.92 2.72
N GLY A 44 13.97 9.76 2.10
CA GLY A 44 15.26 9.35 1.53
C GLY A 44 16.25 8.81 2.58
N MET A 45 16.17 9.31 3.81
CA MET A 45 17.11 8.96 4.88
C MET A 45 16.87 7.57 5.48
N GLN A 46 15.64 7.05 5.43
CA GLN A 46 15.25 5.83 6.16
C GLN A 46 16.14 4.61 5.88
N PRO A 47 16.53 4.32 4.61
CA PRO A 47 17.48 3.25 4.29
C PRO A 47 18.88 3.48 4.85
N LEU A 48 19.21 4.71 5.22
CA LEU A 48 20.53 5.09 5.70
C LEU A 48 20.65 5.15 7.22
N MET A 49 19.56 4.86 7.94
CA MET A 49 19.53 4.91 9.40
C MET A 49 20.69 4.18 10.08
N PRO A 50 21.06 2.93 9.70
CA PRO A 50 22.15 2.22 10.37
C PRO A 50 23.50 2.94 10.21
N TYR A 51 23.73 3.55 9.05
CA TYR A 51 24.98 4.23 8.74
C TYR A 51 25.08 5.61 9.42
N LEU A 52 23.95 6.30 9.57
CA LEU A 52 23.87 7.54 10.35
C LEU A 52 24.16 7.29 11.84
N LEU A 53 23.91 6.08 12.34
CA LEU A 53 24.28 5.63 13.68
C LEU A 53 25.75 5.17 13.81
N GLY A 54 26.50 5.19 12.71
CA GLY A 54 27.94 4.92 12.70
C GLY A 54 28.36 3.58 12.09
N GLU A 55 27.42 2.81 11.53
CA GLU A 55 27.79 1.67 10.67
C GLU A 55 28.49 2.15 9.40
N LYS A 56 29.39 1.33 8.86
CA LYS A 56 30.10 1.67 7.62
C LYS A 56 29.24 1.34 6.41
N HIS A 57 28.99 2.33 5.57
CA HIS A 57 28.39 2.11 4.26
C HIS A 57 29.44 1.59 3.27
N LYS A 58 29.08 0.61 2.44
CA LYS A 58 30.00 -0.05 1.48
C LYS A 58 30.57 0.91 0.43
N ASP A 59 29.79 1.93 0.06
CA ASP A 59 30.14 2.90 -0.99
C ASP A 59 30.84 4.16 -0.45
N GLY A 60 31.20 4.19 0.84
CA GLY A 60 31.94 5.28 1.47
C GLY A 60 31.08 6.18 2.36
N VAL A 61 31.56 7.41 2.59
CA VAL A 61 30.99 8.34 3.59
C VAL A 61 30.25 9.54 3.01
N ARG A 62 30.27 9.70 1.68
CA ARG A 62 29.54 10.74 0.94
C ARG A 62 28.61 10.07 -0.06
N LEU A 63 27.31 10.13 0.18
CA LEU A 63 26.33 9.40 -0.62
C LEU A 63 25.29 10.37 -1.20
N CYS A 64 24.79 10.12 -2.40
CA CYS A 64 23.64 10.84 -2.94
C CYS A 64 22.72 9.89 -3.70
N ASN A 65 21.45 10.25 -3.85
CA ASN A 65 20.54 9.57 -4.75
C ASN A 65 19.33 10.45 -5.08
N VAL A 66 18.41 9.88 -5.86
CA VAL A 66 17.02 10.31 -5.98
C VAL A 66 16.17 9.13 -5.54
N GLN A 67 15.64 9.18 -4.31
CA GLN A 67 14.90 8.07 -3.70
C GLN A 67 13.40 8.22 -3.92
N GLY A 68 12.75 7.17 -4.42
CA GLY A 68 11.28 7.14 -4.43
C GLY A 68 10.72 6.94 -3.02
N CYS A 69 9.64 7.64 -2.70
CA CYS A 69 8.95 7.56 -1.42
C CYS A 69 7.46 7.34 -1.65
N VAL A 70 6.79 6.63 -0.74
CA VAL A 70 5.34 6.45 -0.77
C VAL A 70 4.74 6.91 0.55
N ARG A 71 3.85 7.90 0.50
CA ARG A 71 3.06 8.39 1.64
C ARG A 71 1.58 8.28 1.32
N THR A 72 0.82 7.67 2.23
CA THR A 72 -0.64 7.48 2.07
C THR A 72 -1.45 8.10 3.20
N ILE A 73 -0.80 8.91 4.04
CA ILE A 73 -1.47 9.66 5.12
C ILE A 73 -2.39 10.72 4.50
N ASP A 74 -1.90 11.43 3.48
CA ASP A 74 -2.62 12.49 2.78
C ASP A 74 -3.30 11.99 1.50
N ILE A 75 -3.69 10.71 1.46
CA ILE A 75 -4.30 10.12 0.26
C ILE A 75 -5.57 10.87 -0.15
N ASP A 76 -6.32 11.43 0.80
CA ASP A 76 -7.56 12.15 0.55
C ASP A 76 -7.30 13.57 0.00
N SER A 77 -6.11 14.13 0.22
CA SER A 77 -5.66 15.41 -0.35
C SER A 77 -5.24 15.29 -1.82
N VAL A 78 -4.95 14.06 -2.30
CA VAL A 78 -4.62 13.81 -3.70
C VAL A 78 -5.78 14.23 -4.60
N GLY A 79 -5.46 15.03 -5.62
CA GLY A 79 -6.43 15.72 -6.47
C GLY A 79 -6.31 17.25 -6.40
N ASP A 80 -5.57 17.77 -5.43
CA ASP A 80 -5.10 19.16 -5.43
C ASP A 80 -3.87 19.37 -6.34
N GLU A 81 -3.26 20.54 -6.30
CA GLU A 81 -2.17 20.91 -7.23
C GLU A 81 -0.79 20.37 -6.82
N SER A 82 -0.65 19.72 -5.66
CA SER A 82 0.68 19.46 -5.06
C SER A 82 0.87 18.11 -4.38
N HIS A 83 -0.19 17.44 -3.93
CA HIS A 83 -0.09 16.16 -3.24
C HIS A 83 0.05 15.00 -4.22
N CYS A 84 1.02 14.13 -3.93
CA CYS A 84 1.26 12.87 -4.61
C CYS A 84 1.44 11.74 -3.59
N THR A 85 0.92 10.54 -3.87
CA THR A 85 1.13 9.37 -3.00
C THR A 85 2.51 8.75 -3.18
N PHE A 86 3.02 8.72 -4.40
CA PHE A 86 4.43 8.48 -4.70
C PHE A 86 5.09 9.81 -5.01
N PHE A 87 6.32 10.04 -4.55
CA PHE A 87 7.13 11.19 -4.97
C PHE A 87 8.61 10.84 -4.84
N GLU A 88 9.47 11.62 -5.46
CA GLU A 88 10.91 11.45 -5.33
C GLU A 88 11.50 12.47 -4.34
N MET A 89 12.46 12.01 -3.55
CA MET A 89 13.25 12.84 -2.66
C MET A 89 14.70 12.82 -3.14
N MET A 90 15.19 13.98 -3.53
CA MET A 90 16.59 14.19 -3.86
C MET A 90 17.38 14.31 -2.56
N GLY A 91 18.33 13.39 -2.36
CA GLY A 91 19.07 13.32 -1.11
C GLY A 91 20.58 13.29 -1.30
N ASN A 92 21.28 13.80 -0.29
CA ASN A 92 22.71 13.65 -0.12
C ASN A 92 23.02 13.47 1.37
N TRP A 93 24.06 12.71 1.68
CA TRP A 93 24.42 12.35 3.04
C TRP A 93 25.91 12.47 3.29
N SER A 94 26.23 13.01 4.47
CA SER A 94 27.56 12.94 5.07
C SER A 94 27.52 11.97 6.25
N LEU A 95 28.34 10.93 6.21
CA LEU A 95 28.47 9.96 7.28
C LEU A 95 29.76 10.22 8.07
N GLY A 96 29.77 11.25 8.90
CA GLY A 96 30.93 11.62 9.72
C GLY A 96 32.08 12.30 8.98
N ASP A 97 31.82 12.99 7.87
CA ASP A 97 32.86 13.62 7.05
C ASP A 97 32.75 15.17 7.01
N TYR A 98 31.89 15.72 6.14
CA TYR A 98 31.59 17.16 6.12
C TYR A 98 30.36 17.48 6.97
N PHE A 99 30.16 18.76 7.33
CA PHE A 99 29.02 19.18 8.16
C PHE A 99 28.43 20.50 7.64
N LYS A 100 28.05 21.41 8.55
CA LYS A 100 27.37 22.67 8.24
C LYS A 100 28.11 23.52 7.22
N LYS A 101 29.39 23.81 7.43
CA LYS A 101 30.15 24.74 6.58
C LYS A 101 30.11 24.37 5.10
N GLU A 102 30.48 23.13 4.78
CA GLU A 102 30.46 22.65 3.40
C GLU A 102 29.03 22.54 2.88
N LYS A 103 28.12 22.00 3.69
CA LYS A 103 26.76 21.75 3.25
C LYS A 103 26.00 23.03 2.92
N THR A 104 25.99 24.01 3.82
CA THR A 104 25.33 25.29 3.61
C THR A 104 25.87 25.98 2.36
N ALA A 105 27.19 25.93 2.14
CA ALA A 105 27.82 26.48 0.94
C ALA A 105 27.37 25.74 -0.34
N TRP A 106 27.33 24.41 -0.34
CA TRP A 106 26.91 23.62 -1.50
C TRP A 106 25.42 23.74 -1.80
N THR A 107 24.55 23.82 -0.79
CA THR A 107 23.12 24.09 -1.03
C THR A 107 22.94 25.48 -1.65
N PHE A 108 23.63 26.49 -1.12
CA PHE A 108 23.58 27.83 -1.69
C PHE A 108 24.12 27.89 -3.13
N GLU A 109 25.23 27.22 -3.42
CA GLU A 109 25.80 27.07 -4.77
C GLU A 109 24.79 26.39 -5.73
N LEU A 110 24.16 25.30 -5.29
CA LEU A 110 23.16 24.58 -6.07
C LEU A 110 21.95 25.49 -6.39
N LEU A 111 21.42 26.19 -5.40
CA LEU A 111 20.27 27.07 -5.58
C LEU A 111 20.60 28.26 -6.49
N THR A 112 21.75 28.89 -6.30
CA THR A 112 22.07 30.15 -6.97
C THR A 112 22.78 29.96 -8.30
N GLU A 113 23.82 29.14 -8.36
CA GLU A 113 24.67 28.99 -9.55
C GLU A 113 24.13 27.93 -10.52
N VAL A 114 23.60 26.82 -9.99
CA VAL A 114 23.10 25.72 -10.83
C VAL A 114 21.64 25.95 -11.23
N PHE A 115 20.77 26.26 -10.28
CA PHE A 115 19.35 26.52 -10.55
C PHE A 115 19.06 27.97 -10.96
N GLY A 116 19.99 28.90 -10.70
CA GLY A 116 19.85 30.29 -11.13
C GLY A 116 18.83 31.08 -10.31
N LEU A 117 18.62 30.71 -9.05
CA LEU A 117 17.75 31.45 -8.14
C LEU A 117 18.40 32.77 -7.72
N ASP A 118 17.58 33.81 -7.57
CA ASP A 118 18.07 35.11 -7.09
C ASP A 118 18.40 35.01 -5.61
N LYS A 119 19.70 35.04 -5.29
CA LYS A 119 20.20 34.95 -3.91
C LYS A 119 19.58 35.97 -2.96
N SER A 120 19.14 37.14 -3.45
CA SER A 120 18.54 38.19 -2.61
C SER A 120 17.12 37.85 -2.13
N LYS A 121 16.49 36.83 -2.74
CA LYS A 121 15.14 36.36 -2.44
C LYS A 121 15.11 35.05 -1.65
N ILE A 122 16.25 34.38 -1.50
CA ILE A 122 16.35 33.16 -0.70
C ILE A 122 16.13 33.52 0.77
N CYS A 123 15.22 32.80 1.40
CA CYS A 123 15.00 32.80 2.85
C CYS A 123 15.42 31.45 3.41
N SER A 124 15.81 31.42 4.68
CA SER A 124 16.20 30.18 5.33
C SER A 124 15.85 30.19 6.81
N THR A 125 15.58 29.03 7.37
CA THR A 125 15.25 28.85 8.78
C THR A 125 16.39 28.16 9.52
N VAL A 126 16.53 28.48 10.81
CA VAL A 126 17.51 27.88 11.72
C VAL A 126 16.87 27.65 13.09
N PHE A 127 17.37 26.67 13.84
CA PHE A 127 16.80 26.32 15.14
C PHE A 127 16.98 27.43 16.19
N ALA A 128 15.89 27.87 16.81
CA ALA A 128 15.86 28.94 17.82
C ALA A 128 16.49 28.54 19.17
N GLY A 129 16.76 27.26 19.39
CA GLY A 129 17.21 26.75 20.68
C GLY A 129 16.05 26.37 21.60
N ASN A 130 16.32 25.51 22.57
CA ASN A 130 15.43 25.19 23.69
C ASN A 130 16.25 24.81 24.92
N GLU A 131 15.60 24.27 25.96
CA GLU A 131 16.29 23.84 27.19
C GLU A 131 17.29 22.70 26.96
N SER A 132 17.12 21.90 25.91
CA SER A 132 17.90 20.69 25.65
C SER A 132 19.00 20.86 24.58
N ALA A 133 18.89 21.88 23.73
CA ALA A 133 19.86 22.15 22.65
C ALA A 133 19.99 23.65 22.37
N PRO A 134 21.22 24.15 22.11
CA PRO A 134 21.46 25.55 21.87
C PRO A 134 20.85 26.03 20.55
N ARG A 135 20.65 27.35 20.45
CA ARG A 135 20.29 28.04 19.20
C ARG A 135 21.38 27.82 18.13
N ASP A 136 20.97 27.62 16.88
CA ASP A 136 21.89 27.33 15.77
C ASP A 136 22.51 28.59 15.16
N GLU A 137 23.36 29.27 15.93
CA GLU A 137 24.12 30.44 15.48
C GLU A 137 25.15 30.09 14.40
N GLU A 138 25.69 28.86 14.42
CA GLU A 138 26.71 28.44 13.46
C GLU A 138 26.16 28.47 12.03
N THR A 139 24.98 27.88 11.80
CA THR A 139 24.33 27.89 10.48
C THR A 139 23.94 29.32 10.09
N ALA A 140 23.42 30.12 11.01
CA ALA A 140 23.04 31.51 10.73
C ALA A 140 24.22 32.37 10.25
N GLU A 141 25.39 32.26 10.89
CA GLU A 141 26.58 33.00 10.49
C GLU A 141 27.16 32.49 9.15
N LEU A 142 27.06 31.20 8.87
CA LEU A 142 27.42 30.64 7.55
C LEU A 142 26.52 31.20 6.44
N LEU A 143 25.20 31.25 6.66
CA LEU A 143 24.22 31.82 5.72
C LEU A 143 24.50 33.30 5.45
N LYS A 144 24.77 34.10 6.49
CA LYS A 144 25.18 35.51 6.36
C LYS A 144 26.47 35.64 5.55
N GLY A 145 27.45 34.78 5.82
CA GLY A 145 28.73 34.74 5.08
C GLY A 145 28.58 34.45 3.59
N LEU A 146 27.53 33.73 3.18
CA LEU A 146 27.18 33.45 1.79
C LEU A 146 26.37 34.59 1.13
N GLY A 147 25.97 35.59 1.91
CA GLY A 147 25.29 36.80 1.44
C GLY A 147 23.75 36.74 1.53
N ILE A 148 23.21 35.81 2.32
CA ILE A 148 21.79 35.86 2.70
C ILE A 148 21.61 36.97 3.72
N LYS A 149 20.58 37.79 3.52
CA LYS A 149 20.31 38.92 4.39
C LYS A 149 19.81 38.46 5.75
N GLU A 150 20.15 39.19 6.80
CA GLU A 150 19.75 38.84 8.17
C GLU A 150 18.22 38.80 8.32
N GLU A 151 17.48 39.71 7.67
CA GLU A 151 16.02 39.69 7.66
C GLU A 151 15.39 38.50 6.92
N ASN A 152 16.18 37.73 6.17
CA ASN A 152 15.75 36.51 5.47
C ASN A 152 16.14 35.22 6.24
N ILE A 153 16.76 35.35 7.41
CA ILE A 153 17.14 34.21 8.27
C ILE A 153 16.21 34.19 9.48
N PHE A 154 15.39 33.15 9.58
CA PHE A 154 14.33 33.05 10.59
C PHE A 154 14.70 31.99 11.64
N TYR A 155 14.57 32.34 12.91
CA TYR A 155 14.74 31.39 14.01
C TYR A 155 13.39 30.80 14.41
N LEU A 156 13.17 29.50 14.19
CA LEU A 156 11.92 28.83 14.57
C LEU A 156 12.14 27.76 15.65
N GLY A 157 11.04 27.34 16.28
CA GLY A 157 11.05 26.43 17.42
C GLY A 157 11.35 24.98 17.04
N LYS A 158 11.25 24.09 18.03
CA LYS A 158 11.46 22.64 17.85
C LYS A 158 10.50 22.03 16.83
N GLU A 159 9.24 22.48 16.82
CA GLU A 159 8.22 21.91 15.93
C GLU A 159 8.55 22.11 14.44
N ASP A 160 9.32 23.16 14.11
CA ASP A 160 9.63 23.54 12.73
C ASP A 160 11.10 23.25 12.36
N ASN A 161 12.07 23.54 13.24
CA ASN A 161 13.51 23.47 12.91
C ASN A 161 14.29 22.43 13.72
N TRP A 162 13.64 21.37 14.18
CA TRP A 162 14.32 20.25 14.83
C TRP A 162 13.83 18.91 14.29
N TRP A 163 14.75 18.15 13.71
CA TRP A 163 14.42 16.84 13.17
C TRP A 163 14.72 15.74 14.20
N GLU A 164 13.69 14.94 14.50
CA GLU A 164 13.82 13.70 15.26
C GLU A 164 12.70 12.72 14.90
N LEU A 165 12.96 11.43 15.08
CA LEU A 165 11.91 10.42 14.97
C LEU A 165 11.04 10.39 16.23
N ALA A 166 9.78 10.81 16.07
CA ALA A 166 8.79 10.78 17.14
C ALA A 166 8.60 9.35 17.69
N GLY A 167 8.47 9.22 19.01
CA GLY A 167 8.25 7.93 19.67
C GLY A 167 9.44 6.94 19.64
N THR A 168 10.64 7.37 19.22
CA THR A 168 11.85 6.53 19.21
C THR A 168 12.93 7.04 20.16
N THR A 169 13.80 6.14 20.60
CA THR A 169 15.03 6.43 21.35
C THR A 169 16.22 5.77 20.66
N GLY A 170 17.43 6.28 20.89
CA GLY A 170 18.65 5.79 20.25
C GLY A 170 18.79 6.14 18.77
N THR A 171 17.99 7.08 18.26
CA THR A 171 18.02 7.54 16.86
C THR A 171 18.79 8.85 16.73
N PRO A 172 19.43 9.13 15.56
CA PRO A 172 20.10 10.39 15.34
C PRO A 172 19.06 11.52 15.19
N CYS A 173 19.42 12.73 15.63
CA CYS A 173 18.57 13.92 15.59
C CYS A 173 19.45 15.19 15.57
N GLY A 174 18.83 16.33 15.26
CA GLY A 174 19.53 17.60 15.28
C GLY A 174 18.73 18.78 14.70
N PRO A 175 19.33 19.98 14.70
CA PRO A 175 18.71 21.15 14.10
C PRO A 175 18.54 20.94 12.59
N ASP A 176 17.41 21.43 12.08
CA ASP A 176 17.09 21.44 10.67
C ASP A 176 17.28 22.85 10.09
N ASN A 177 17.79 22.92 8.87
CA ASN A 177 17.95 24.14 8.10
C ASN A 177 17.12 24.03 6.82
N GLU A 178 15.98 24.71 6.79
CA GLU A 178 15.09 24.68 5.63
C GLU A 178 15.34 25.90 4.73
N TRP A 179 15.10 25.70 3.43
CA TRP A 179 15.29 26.70 2.40
C TRP A 179 13.94 27.10 1.83
N PHE A 180 13.69 28.40 1.75
CA PHE A 180 12.44 28.97 1.25
C PHE A 180 12.70 29.92 0.08
N TYR A 181 11.77 29.94 -0.86
CA TYR A 181 11.82 30.88 -1.98
C TYR A 181 10.41 31.39 -2.34
N PRO A 182 10.26 32.68 -2.70
CA PRO A 182 8.97 33.23 -3.10
C PRO A 182 8.58 32.80 -4.53
N LEU A 183 7.36 32.29 -4.69
CA LEU A 183 6.74 31.97 -5.99
C LEU A 183 6.45 33.23 -6.83
N THR A 184 6.35 34.39 -6.19
CA THR A 184 5.97 35.66 -6.82
C THR A 184 6.59 36.85 -6.08
N ASP A 185 6.85 37.93 -6.80
CA ASP A 185 7.36 39.18 -6.23
C ASP A 185 6.29 39.99 -5.50
N GLU A 186 5.00 39.67 -5.72
CA GLU A 186 3.88 40.34 -5.09
C GLU A 186 3.73 39.90 -3.63
N LYS A 187 3.71 40.87 -2.72
CA LYS A 187 3.45 40.66 -1.29
C LYS A 187 1.97 40.85 -1.01
N CYS A 188 1.39 40.02 -0.13
CA CYS A 188 0.02 40.25 0.35
C CYS A 188 -0.06 41.37 1.39
N SER A 189 1.05 41.71 2.04
CA SER A 189 1.19 42.76 3.05
C SER A 189 2.66 43.09 3.29
N ASP A 190 2.94 44.14 4.07
CA ASP A 190 4.32 44.52 4.42
C ASP A 190 5.05 43.42 5.22
N ASN A 191 4.30 42.61 5.98
CA ASN A 191 4.80 41.49 6.80
C ASN A 191 4.67 40.13 6.08
N CYS A 192 4.69 40.12 4.75
CA CYS A 192 4.61 38.89 3.96
C CYS A 192 5.97 38.18 3.96
N ASP A 193 6.17 37.29 4.94
CA ASP A 193 7.34 36.44 5.13
C ASP A 193 6.98 34.93 5.04
N ILE A 194 7.91 34.06 5.43
CA ILE A 194 7.75 32.59 5.36
C ILE A 194 6.64 32.05 6.27
N ASN A 195 6.23 32.78 7.31
CA ASN A 195 5.17 32.38 8.23
C ASN A 195 3.78 32.81 7.74
N CYS A 196 3.72 33.50 6.60
CA CYS A 196 2.50 34.03 6.04
C CYS A 196 1.66 32.94 5.35
N GLN A 197 0.38 32.86 5.70
CA GLN A 197 -0.58 31.91 5.14
C GLN A 197 -0.99 32.18 3.67
N CYS A 198 -0.37 33.17 3.03
CA CYS A 198 -0.64 33.51 1.62
C CYS A 198 0.02 32.56 0.61
N ASN A 199 0.80 31.57 1.09
CA ASN A 199 1.52 30.59 0.26
C ASN A 199 2.45 31.22 -0.78
N ARG A 200 2.95 32.42 -0.50
CA ARG A 200 3.92 33.10 -1.36
C ARG A 200 5.27 32.40 -1.31
N TYR A 201 5.72 31.97 -0.13
CA TYR A 201 6.96 31.22 0.03
C TYR A 201 6.66 29.73 0.00
N VAL A 202 7.55 28.99 -0.65
CA VAL A 202 7.53 27.53 -0.66
C VAL A 202 8.86 27.03 -0.11
N GLU A 203 8.77 26.04 0.78
CA GLU A 203 9.91 25.25 1.21
C GLU A 203 10.39 24.40 0.02
N ILE A 204 11.63 24.64 -0.39
CA ILE A 204 12.27 23.98 -1.55
C ILE A 204 13.09 22.75 -1.13
N GLY A 205 13.45 22.65 0.13
CA GLY A 205 14.12 21.49 0.73
C GLY A 205 14.83 21.84 2.02
N ASN A 206 15.37 20.82 2.69
CA ASN A 206 15.98 20.96 4.00
C ASN A 206 17.33 20.24 4.14
N ASP A 207 18.13 20.71 5.09
CA ASP A 207 19.43 20.18 5.47
C ASP A 207 19.46 19.94 6.98
N VAL A 208 19.30 18.69 7.39
CA VAL A 208 19.31 18.25 8.79
C VAL A 208 20.75 18.00 9.24
N TYR A 209 21.16 18.70 10.29
CA TYR A 209 22.48 18.59 10.90
C TYR A 209 22.45 17.65 12.10
N MET A 210 22.40 16.35 11.83
CA MET A 210 22.35 15.32 12.85
C MET A 210 23.64 15.30 13.68
N GLN A 211 23.55 15.74 14.94
CA GLN A 211 24.69 15.80 15.86
C GLN A 211 24.34 15.33 17.27
N TYR A 212 23.12 14.85 17.47
CA TYR A 212 22.61 14.34 18.74
C TYR A 212 21.98 12.96 18.55
N GLU A 213 22.04 12.14 19.59
CA GLU A 213 21.27 10.92 19.74
C GLU A 213 20.13 11.20 20.71
N LYS A 214 18.92 10.80 20.32
CA LYS A 214 17.72 10.96 21.12
C LYS A 214 17.70 9.96 22.28
N LEU A 215 17.52 10.46 23.49
CA LEU A 215 17.33 9.69 24.72
C LEU A 215 15.85 9.73 25.11
N GLU A 216 15.46 8.98 26.15
CA GLU A 216 14.08 9.03 26.69
C GLU A 216 13.70 10.45 27.13
N ASP A 217 14.60 11.14 27.84
CA ASP A 217 14.36 12.48 28.41
C ASP A 217 15.35 13.54 27.93
N GLY A 218 15.81 13.48 26.68
CA GLY A 218 16.67 14.51 26.11
C GLY A 218 17.61 14.02 25.00
N TYR A 219 18.81 14.60 24.94
CA TYR A 219 19.76 14.38 23.86
C TYR A 219 21.19 14.23 24.38
N ARG A 220 21.99 13.40 23.72
CA ARG A 220 23.46 13.38 23.91
C ARG A 220 24.18 13.59 22.58
N PRO A 221 25.37 14.22 22.55
CA PRO A 221 26.12 14.38 21.31
C PRO A 221 26.44 13.04 20.64
N LEU A 222 26.26 12.96 19.32
CA LEU A 222 26.71 11.81 18.53
C LEU A 222 28.24 11.79 18.44
N LYS A 223 28.80 10.58 18.33
CA LYS A 223 30.24 10.40 18.08
C LYS A 223 30.67 11.00 16.74
N ASN A 224 29.83 10.83 15.72
CA ASN A 224 30.02 11.37 14.39
C ASN A 224 28.88 12.34 14.09
N LYS A 225 29.20 13.51 13.54
CA LYS A 225 28.20 14.44 13.02
C LYS A 225 27.85 14.05 11.58
N ASN A 226 26.57 14.03 11.26
CA ASN A 226 26.07 13.65 9.95
C ASN A 226 25.28 14.78 9.31
N VAL A 227 25.17 14.73 7.99
CA VAL A 227 24.25 15.57 7.21
C VAL A 227 23.25 14.66 6.55
N ASP A 228 21.98 15.01 6.65
CA ASP A 228 20.87 14.41 5.93
C ASP A 228 20.12 15.52 5.18
N THR A 229 19.86 15.31 3.90
CA THR A 229 19.23 16.31 3.04
C THR A 229 18.02 15.73 2.36
N GLY A 230 16.90 16.47 2.40
CA GLY A 230 15.66 16.10 1.74
C GLY A 230 15.14 17.24 0.86
N PHE A 231 15.27 17.11 -0.45
CA PHE A 231 14.65 18.02 -1.41
C PHE A 231 13.52 17.32 -2.16
N GLY A 232 12.30 17.86 -2.08
CA GLY A 232 11.14 17.31 -2.77
C GLY A 232 11.27 17.50 -4.28
N PHE A 233 11.42 16.41 -5.03
CA PHE A 233 11.70 16.44 -6.46
C PHE A 233 10.58 17.10 -7.27
N GLU A 234 9.34 16.67 -7.09
CA GLU A 234 8.15 17.19 -7.77
C GLU A 234 7.96 18.70 -7.53
N ARG A 235 8.11 19.12 -6.26
CA ARG A 235 7.97 20.52 -5.87
C ARG A 235 9.05 21.37 -6.51
N MET A 236 10.30 20.90 -6.49
CA MET A 236 11.42 21.61 -7.10
C MET A 236 11.26 21.70 -8.62
N LEU A 237 10.85 20.61 -9.27
CA LEU A 237 10.59 20.59 -10.72
C LEU A 237 9.49 21.56 -11.10
N MET A 238 8.36 21.55 -10.39
CA MET A 238 7.26 22.47 -10.58
C MET A 238 7.73 23.94 -10.42
N PHE A 239 8.42 24.22 -9.32
CA PHE A 239 8.90 25.55 -8.98
C PHE A 239 9.90 26.10 -10.01
N LEU A 240 10.93 25.34 -10.38
CA LEU A 240 11.94 25.75 -11.37
C LEU A 240 11.36 26.04 -12.76
N ASN A 241 10.22 25.41 -13.08
CA ASN A 241 9.51 25.65 -14.33
C ASN A 241 8.48 26.78 -14.26
N GLY A 242 8.34 27.46 -13.11
CA GLY A 242 7.39 28.55 -12.90
C GLY A 242 5.93 28.07 -12.86
N LEU A 243 5.71 26.82 -12.44
CA LEU A 243 4.39 26.20 -12.32
C LEU A 243 3.90 26.27 -10.86
N ARG A 244 2.60 26.13 -10.67
CA ARG A 244 1.95 25.98 -9.34
C ARG A 244 1.22 24.65 -9.17
N ASP A 245 1.28 23.83 -10.21
CA ASP A 245 0.58 22.56 -10.31
C ASP A 245 1.58 21.49 -10.78
N VAL A 246 1.86 20.52 -9.91
CA VAL A 246 2.84 19.46 -10.19
C VAL A 246 2.42 18.62 -11.39
N TYR A 247 1.10 18.49 -11.64
CA TYR A 247 0.55 17.72 -12.75
C TYR A 247 0.72 18.41 -14.11
N ARG A 248 1.25 19.64 -14.13
CA ARG A 248 1.67 20.35 -15.36
C ARG A 248 3.16 20.16 -15.70
N THR A 249 3.89 19.38 -14.91
CA THR A 249 5.30 19.03 -15.19
C THR A 249 5.40 17.88 -16.20
N ASP A 250 6.62 17.67 -16.75
CA ASP A 250 6.87 16.58 -17.69
C ASP A 250 6.68 15.18 -17.07
N LEU A 251 6.55 15.09 -15.75
CA LEU A 251 6.15 13.87 -15.06
C LEU A 251 4.73 13.41 -15.44
N PHE A 252 3.82 14.33 -15.78
CA PHE A 252 2.39 14.05 -15.88
C PHE A 252 1.74 14.49 -17.19
N VAL A 253 2.28 15.51 -17.87
CA VAL A 253 1.64 16.12 -19.06
C VAL A 253 1.35 15.12 -20.19
N ASP A 254 2.18 14.11 -20.39
CA ASP A 254 1.94 13.07 -21.39
C ASP A 254 0.73 12.20 -21.02
N VAL A 255 0.58 11.85 -19.74
CA VAL A 255 -0.57 11.08 -19.23
C VAL A 255 -1.83 11.93 -19.25
N VAL A 256 -1.75 13.19 -18.80
CA VAL A 256 -2.87 14.14 -18.85
C VAL A 256 -3.35 14.29 -20.29
N SER A 257 -2.44 14.56 -21.23
CA SER A 257 -2.78 14.69 -22.66
C SER A 257 -3.41 13.43 -23.24
N TYR A 258 -2.94 12.25 -22.82
CA TYR A 258 -3.55 10.98 -23.21
C TYR A 258 -4.99 10.88 -22.71
N ILE A 259 -5.26 11.17 -21.43
CA ILE A 259 -6.61 11.15 -20.86
C ILE A 259 -7.52 12.18 -21.56
N GLU A 260 -7.03 13.40 -21.82
CA GLU A 260 -7.79 14.40 -22.59
C GLU A 260 -8.16 13.88 -23.98
N SER A 261 -7.24 13.18 -24.66
CA SER A 261 -7.47 12.66 -26.01
C SER A 261 -8.53 11.56 -26.06
N GLN A 262 -8.67 10.76 -24.99
CA GLN A 262 -9.62 9.67 -24.92
C GLN A 262 -11.00 10.12 -24.43
N THR A 263 -11.06 11.18 -23.61
CA THR A 263 -12.31 11.65 -22.98
C THR A 263 -12.90 12.90 -23.65
N GLY A 264 -12.08 13.70 -24.33
CA GLY A 264 -12.45 15.03 -24.81
C GLY A 264 -12.49 16.11 -23.71
N ILE A 265 -12.25 15.74 -22.45
CA ILE A 265 -12.24 16.66 -21.30
C ILE A 265 -10.90 17.39 -21.26
N LYS A 266 -10.91 18.68 -20.96
CA LYS A 266 -9.71 19.50 -20.84
C LYS A 266 -9.31 19.75 -19.40
N TYR A 267 -8.03 19.57 -19.12
CA TYR A 267 -7.43 19.75 -17.81
C TYR A 267 -7.46 21.22 -17.39
N GLY A 268 -8.06 21.49 -16.22
CA GLY A 268 -8.23 22.81 -15.65
C GLY A 268 -9.48 23.56 -16.10
N GLU A 269 -10.31 23.01 -17.00
CA GLU A 269 -11.60 23.64 -17.38
C GLU A 269 -12.69 23.40 -16.33
N ASP A 270 -12.76 22.19 -15.77
CA ASP A 270 -13.71 21.81 -14.72
C ASP A 270 -12.97 21.24 -13.50
N ALA A 271 -13.32 21.70 -12.30
CA ALA A 271 -12.61 21.35 -11.07
C ALA A 271 -12.75 19.87 -10.71
N GLU A 272 -13.94 19.28 -10.86
CA GLU A 272 -14.21 17.87 -10.53
C GLU A 272 -13.52 16.91 -11.50
N SER A 273 -13.54 17.24 -12.79
CA SER A 273 -12.86 16.50 -13.83
C SER A 273 -11.34 16.61 -13.68
N THR A 274 -10.82 17.80 -13.37
CA THR A 274 -9.40 18.03 -13.08
C THR A 274 -8.94 17.20 -11.88
N LYS A 275 -9.70 17.23 -10.78
CA LYS A 275 -9.45 16.39 -9.60
C LYS A 275 -9.38 14.90 -9.97
N SER A 276 -10.31 14.43 -10.80
CA SER A 276 -10.34 13.04 -11.24
C SER A 276 -9.14 12.67 -12.12
N ILE A 277 -8.72 13.55 -13.04
CA ILE A 277 -7.51 13.34 -13.86
C ILE A 277 -6.27 13.25 -12.96
N ARG A 278 -6.13 14.15 -11.99
CA ARG A 278 -5.02 14.15 -11.02
C ARG A 278 -4.95 12.85 -10.23
N ILE A 279 -6.08 12.38 -9.69
CA ILE A 279 -6.15 11.12 -8.94
C ILE A 279 -5.76 9.92 -9.82
N ILE A 280 -6.24 9.85 -11.07
CA ILE A 280 -5.83 8.80 -12.02
C ILE A 280 -4.32 8.85 -12.26
N CYS A 281 -3.79 10.05 -12.53
CA CYS A 281 -2.36 10.26 -12.79
C CYS A 281 -1.51 9.77 -11.61
N ASP A 282 -1.80 10.26 -10.39
CA ASP A 282 -1.03 9.92 -9.19
C ASP A 282 -1.13 8.44 -8.84
N HIS A 283 -2.34 7.91 -8.71
CA HIS A 283 -2.52 6.56 -8.19
C HIS A 283 -2.01 5.49 -9.16
N MET A 284 -2.10 5.71 -10.48
CA MET A 284 -1.49 4.82 -11.46
C MET A 284 0.05 4.87 -11.40
N ARG A 285 0.62 6.06 -11.17
CA ARG A 285 2.07 6.25 -10.96
C ARG A 285 2.56 5.51 -9.73
N THR A 286 1.83 5.57 -8.63
CA THR A 286 2.18 4.83 -7.41
C THR A 286 1.99 3.33 -7.58
N ALA A 287 0.91 2.90 -8.25
CA ALA A 287 0.63 1.48 -8.44
C ALA A 287 1.71 0.78 -9.28
N LEU A 288 2.13 1.37 -10.40
CA LEU A 288 3.19 0.78 -11.23
C LEU A 288 4.52 0.72 -10.49
N MET A 289 4.82 1.74 -9.66
CA MET A 289 6.02 1.79 -8.83
C MET A 289 6.04 0.65 -7.82
N LEU A 290 4.94 0.42 -7.10
CA LEU A 290 4.81 -0.64 -6.10
C LEU A 290 4.82 -2.06 -6.70
N ILE A 291 4.24 -2.25 -7.89
CA ILE A 291 4.27 -3.56 -8.58
C ILE A 291 5.65 -3.82 -9.18
N GLY A 292 6.27 -2.80 -9.75
CA GLY A 292 7.57 -2.87 -10.41
C GLY A 292 8.78 -2.83 -9.48
N ASP A 293 8.58 -2.51 -8.20
CA ASP A 293 9.62 -2.45 -7.18
C ASP A 293 10.44 -3.76 -7.09
N LYS A 294 11.67 -3.67 -6.58
CA LYS A 294 12.52 -4.84 -6.32
C LYS A 294 11.80 -5.89 -5.47
N ASN A 295 11.11 -5.46 -4.42
CA ASN A 295 10.31 -6.29 -3.53
C ASN A 295 8.82 -6.27 -3.92
N GLY A 296 8.50 -5.98 -5.18
CA GLY A 296 7.18 -5.62 -5.67
C GLY A 296 6.01 -6.45 -5.14
N ILE A 297 4.89 -5.75 -4.94
CA ILE A 297 3.67 -6.29 -4.35
C ILE A 297 2.53 -6.37 -5.36
N VAL A 298 1.53 -7.18 -5.05
CA VAL A 298 0.28 -7.30 -5.83
C VAL A 298 -0.94 -6.92 -4.99
N PRO A 299 -2.06 -6.51 -5.63
CA PRO A 299 -3.29 -6.13 -4.92
C PRO A 299 -3.83 -7.25 -4.00
N SER A 300 -3.94 -6.98 -2.70
CA SER A 300 -4.35 -7.95 -1.67
C SER A 300 -5.42 -7.36 -0.71
N ASN A 301 -5.93 -8.17 0.22
CA ASN A 301 -6.86 -7.70 1.27
C ASN A 301 -6.15 -7.15 2.52
N VAL A 302 -4.82 -7.26 2.62
CA VAL A 302 -4.06 -6.98 3.85
C VAL A 302 -2.73 -6.28 3.56
N GLY A 303 -2.23 -5.53 4.55
CA GLY A 303 -0.90 -4.90 4.50
C GLY A 303 -0.68 -4.01 3.28
N ALA A 304 0.53 -4.00 2.75
CA ALA A 304 0.91 -3.16 1.60
C ALA A 304 0.08 -3.45 0.34
N GLY A 305 -0.31 -4.72 0.14
CA GLY A 305 -1.18 -5.11 -0.97
C GLY A 305 -2.59 -4.54 -0.89
N TYR A 306 -3.11 -4.28 0.32
CA TYR A 306 -4.39 -3.57 0.50
C TYR A 306 -4.29 -2.11 0.03
N ILE A 307 -3.20 -1.43 0.36
CA ILE A 307 -2.98 -0.04 -0.06
C ILE A 307 -2.86 0.06 -1.58
N LEU A 308 -2.06 -0.82 -2.21
CA LEU A 308 -1.96 -0.91 -3.67
C LEU A 308 -3.33 -1.14 -4.32
N ARG A 309 -4.13 -2.06 -3.76
CA ARG A 309 -5.50 -2.30 -4.22
C ARG A 309 -6.37 -1.06 -4.11
N ARG A 310 -6.35 -0.36 -2.97
CA ARG A 310 -7.12 0.87 -2.73
C ARG A 310 -6.80 1.93 -3.78
N LEU A 311 -5.51 2.18 -4.05
CA LEU A 311 -5.05 3.14 -5.05
C LEU A 311 -5.58 2.80 -6.46
N LEU A 312 -5.42 1.55 -6.90
CA LEU A 312 -5.90 1.09 -8.20
C LEU A 312 -7.42 1.21 -8.33
N ARG A 313 -8.18 0.80 -7.31
CA ARG A 313 -9.65 0.86 -7.34
C ARG A 313 -10.17 2.29 -7.37
N ARG A 314 -9.50 3.20 -6.65
CA ARG A 314 -9.82 4.62 -6.68
C ARG A 314 -9.51 5.23 -8.06
N ALA A 315 -8.38 4.89 -8.69
CA ALA A 315 -8.08 5.28 -10.07
C ALA A 315 -9.15 4.75 -11.06
N ILE A 316 -9.57 3.49 -10.94
CA ILE A 316 -10.62 2.88 -11.76
C ILE A 316 -11.97 3.62 -11.61
N ARG A 317 -12.34 4.00 -10.38
CA ARG A 317 -13.56 4.79 -10.13
C ARG A 317 -13.50 6.14 -10.79
N HIS A 318 -12.41 6.89 -10.62
CA HIS A 318 -12.26 8.20 -11.24
C HIS A 318 -12.22 8.12 -12.75
N ALA A 319 -11.62 7.07 -13.34
CA ALA A 319 -11.69 6.80 -14.76
C ALA A 319 -13.15 6.70 -15.24
N ARG A 320 -13.98 5.90 -14.55
CA ARG A 320 -15.41 5.79 -14.87
C ARG A 320 -16.17 7.11 -14.69
N LYS A 321 -15.85 7.88 -13.64
CA LYS A 321 -16.49 9.18 -13.34
C LYS A 321 -16.34 10.17 -14.51
N ILE A 322 -15.20 10.16 -15.20
CA ILE A 322 -14.93 11.04 -16.35
C ILE A 322 -15.12 10.34 -17.71
N ASN A 323 -15.80 9.18 -17.74
CA ASN A 323 -16.00 8.35 -18.93
C ASN A 323 -14.69 7.94 -19.64
N PHE A 324 -13.58 7.86 -18.90
CA PHE A 324 -12.33 7.27 -19.38
C PHE A 324 -12.44 5.75 -19.34
N ASN A 325 -12.09 5.09 -20.44
CA ASN A 325 -12.17 3.64 -20.51
C ASN A 325 -11.13 3.01 -19.58
N THR A 326 -11.60 2.22 -18.61
CA THR A 326 -10.74 1.61 -17.59
C THR A 326 -9.66 0.67 -18.15
N SER A 327 -9.82 0.13 -19.37
CA SER A 327 -8.75 -0.64 -20.02
C SER A 327 -7.53 0.22 -20.37
N ASP A 328 -7.73 1.52 -20.58
CA ASP A 328 -6.69 2.47 -20.97
C ASP A 328 -5.80 2.89 -19.80
N LEU A 329 -6.16 2.50 -18.56
CA LEU A 329 -5.27 2.62 -17.40
C LEU A 329 -3.97 1.83 -17.58
N ARG A 330 -4.01 0.75 -18.38
CA ARG A 330 -2.81 0.03 -18.79
C ARG A 330 -1.88 0.92 -19.61
N GLU A 331 -2.42 1.73 -20.52
CA GLU A 331 -1.63 2.65 -21.33
C GLU A 331 -1.09 3.83 -20.49
N VAL A 332 -1.85 4.30 -19.50
CA VAL A 332 -1.33 5.27 -18.51
C VAL A 332 -0.07 4.75 -17.83
N ALA A 333 -0.07 3.50 -17.36
CA ALA A 333 1.12 2.89 -16.77
C ALA A 333 2.25 2.73 -17.80
N ASN A 334 1.93 2.38 -19.05
CA ASN A 334 2.89 2.28 -20.15
C ASN A 334 3.63 3.61 -20.40
N ILE A 335 2.90 4.72 -20.45
CA ILE A 335 3.44 6.08 -20.66
C ILE A 335 4.46 6.43 -19.57
N TYR A 336 4.14 6.18 -18.29
CA TYR A 336 5.09 6.43 -17.20
C TYR A 336 6.38 5.61 -17.34
N ILE A 337 6.26 4.32 -17.67
CA ILE A 337 7.41 3.43 -17.84
C ILE A 337 8.29 3.92 -18.99
N ASP A 338 7.71 4.22 -20.15
CA ASP A 338 8.46 4.51 -21.38
C ASP A 338 8.98 5.94 -21.46
N LYS A 339 8.23 6.92 -20.96
CA LYS A 339 8.56 8.33 -21.14
C LYS A 339 9.20 8.97 -19.92
N VAL A 340 8.76 8.58 -18.73
CA VAL A 340 9.14 9.25 -17.48
C VAL A 340 10.28 8.52 -16.76
N TYR A 341 10.17 7.19 -16.62
CA TYR A 341 11.04 6.40 -15.75
C TYR A 341 11.94 5.38 -16.45
N ASP A 342 11.97 5.37 -17.79
CA ASP A 342 12.79 4.51 -18.64
C ASP A 342 14.26 4.43 -18.22
N LYS A 343 14.83 5.54 -17.73
CA LYS A 343 16.21 5.62 -17.23
C LYS A 343 16.31 5.55 -15.71
N ALA A 344 15.40 6.20 -15.00
CA ALA A 344 15.50 6.39 -13.55
C ALA A 344 15.19 5.09 -12.76
N TYR A 345 14.31 4.24 -13.29
CA TYR A 345 13.93 2.97 -12.66
C TYR A 345 13.97 1.81 -13.67
N PRO A 346 15.16 1.25 -13.95
CA PRO A 346 15.33 0.19 -14.95
C PRO A 346 14.44 -1.04 -14.72
N LEU A 347 14.18 -1.39 -13.45
CA LEU A 347 13.30 -2.50 -13.09
C LEU A 347 11.87 -2.36 -13.61
N LEU A 348 11.37 -1.12 -13.80
CA LEU A 348 10.05 -0.90 -14.40
C LEU A 348 10.03 -1.31 -15.87
N VAL A 349 11.13 -1.06 -16.59
CA VAL A 349 11.28 -1.46 -17.99
C VAL A 349 11.39 -2.99 -18.07
N ASP A 350 12.23 -3.58 -17.23
CA ASP A 350 12.43 -5.05 -17.18
C ASP A 350 11.13 -5.79 -16.84
N LYS A 351 10.36 -5.27 -15.87
CA LYS A 351 9.09 -5.85 -15.40
C LYS A 351 7.86 -5.32 -16.13
N LYS A 352 8.02 -4.56 -17.22
CA LYS A 352 6.92 -3.85 -17.90
C LYS A 352 5.71 -4.73 -18.16
N GLN A 353 5.90 -5.88 -18.82
CA GLN A 353 4.77 -6.76 -19.15
C GLN A 353 4.08 -7.35 -17.90
N TYR A 354 4.85 -7.63 -16.86
CA TYR A 354 4.31 -8.10 -15.58
C TYR A 354 3.46 -7.01 -14.91
N ILE A 355 3.97 -5.78 -14.83
CA ILE A 355 3.24 -4.63 -14.27
C ILE A 355 1.91 -4.40 -15.00
N LEU A 356 1.95 -4.33 -16.33
CA LEU A 356 0.76 -4.12 -17.15
C LEU A 356 -0.27 -5.26 -16.97
N SER A 357 0.19 -6.49 -16.84
CA SER A 357 -0.65 -7.66 -16.57
C SER A 357 -1.33 -7.58 -15.20
N GLU A 358 -0.61 -7.27 -14.13
CA GLU A 358 -1.18 -7.18 -12.78
C GLU A 358 -2.20 -6.04 -12.65
N ILE A 359 -1.94 -4.90 -13.30
CA ILE A 359 -2.92 -3.80 -13.39
C ILE A 359 -4.18 -4.27 -14.11
N GLN A 360 -4.05 -4.92 -15.28
CA GLN A 360 -5.20 -5.40 -16.04
C GLN A 360 -6.04 -6.40 -15.25
N LYS A 361 -5.41 -7.34 -14.52
CA LYS A 361 -6.10 -8.31 -13.68
C LYS A 361 -6.98 -7.64 -12.62
N GLU A 362 -6.48 -6.59 -11.94
CA GLU A 362 -7.27 -5.87 -10.94
C GLU A 362 -8.37 -5.02 -11.59
N VAL A 363 -8.11 -4.41 -12.75
CA VAL A 363 -9.13 -3.69 -13.55
C VAL A 363 -10.29 -4.62 -13.92
N ASP A 364 -10.01 -5.78 -14.50
CA ASP A 364 -11.02 -6.76 -14.92
C ASP A 364 -11.82 -7.30 -13.74
N LYS A 365 -11.12 -7.56 -12.63
CA LYS A 365 -11.74 -8.02 -11.39
C LYS A 365 -12.67 -6.97 -10.81
N PHE A 366 -12.20 -5.73 -10.72
CA PHE A 366 -12.93 -4.68 -10.02
C PHE A 366 -14.06 -4.08 -10.85
N ASN A 367 -13.95 -4.05 -12.19
CA ASN A 367 -15.03 -3.62 -13.07
C ASN A 367 -16.33 -4.43 -12.88
N LYS A 368 -16.22 -5.73 -12.59
CA LYS A 368 -17.37 -6.59 -12.27
C LYS A 368 -18.02 -6.20 -10.93
N THR A 369 -17.20 -5.79 -9.96
CA THR A 369 -17.63 -5.43 -8.61
C THR A 369 -18.23 -4.03 -8.54
N ILE A 370 -17.60 -3.04 -9.19
CA ILE A 370 -17.99 -1.63 -9.09
C ILE A 370 -19.39 -1.38 -9.64
N GLU A 371 -19.76 -2.01 -10.77
CA GLU A 371 -21.07 -1.78 -11.38
C GLU A 371 -22.22 -2.23 -10.46
N LEU A 372 -22.09 -3.40 -9.85
CA LEU A 372 -23.06 -3.91 -8.88
C LEU A 372 -23.05 -3.07 -7.60
N GLY A 373 -21.87 -2.78 -7.07
CA GLY A 373 -21.71 -2.02 -5.83
C GLY A 373 -22.24 -0.60 -5.93
N THR A 374 -21.93 0.14 -7.01
CA THR A 374 -22.46 1.47 -7.27
C THR A 374 -23.98 1.45 -7.37
N LYS A 375 -24.57 0.48 -8.09
CA LYS A 375 -26.04 0.37 -8.18
C LYS A 375 -26.70 0.16 -6.81
N GLU A 376 -26.11 -0.67 -5.96
CA GLU A 376 -26.64 -0.90 -4.61
C GLU A 376 -26.41 0.29 -3.68
N PHE A 377 -25.29 1.00 -3.82
CA PHE A 377 -25.04 2.27 -3.13
C PHE A 377 -26.10 3.33 -3.50
N GLU A 378 -26.41 3.52 -4.79
CA GLU A 378 -27.45 4.46 -5.22
C GLU A 378 -28.83 4.10 -4.66
N LYS A 379 -29.18 2.81 -4.64
CA LYS A 379 -30.44 2.35 -4.04
C LYS A 379 -30.50 2.65 -2.56
N LEU A 380 -29.39 2.44 -1.85
CA LEU A 380 -29.27 2.71 -0.43
C LEU A 380 -29.50 4.19 -0.15
N LEU A 381 -28.86 5.08 -0.91
CA LEU A 381 -29.05 6.53 -0.78
C LEU A 381 -30.48 6.96 -1.09
N SER A 382 -31.06 6.47 -2.19
CA SER A 382 -32.46 6.74 -2.52
C SER A 382 -33.41 6.25 -1.42
N GLY A 383 -33.09 5.15 -0.75
CA GLY A 383 -33.83 4.65 0.40
C GLY A 383 -33.79 5.59 1.60
N ILE A 384 -32.61 6.14 1.92
CA ILE A 384 -32.43 7.13 2.98
C ILE A 384 -33.23 8.39 2.67
N GLU A 385 -33.12 8.92 1.46
CA GLU A 385 -33.85 10.12 1.03
C GLU A 385 -35.37 9.92 1.07
N LYS A 386 -35.87 8.78 0.59
CA LYS A 386 -37.30 8.45 0.65
C LYS A 386 -37.81 8.32 2.07
N LYS A 387 -37.02 7.72 2.97
CA LYS A 387 -37.36 7.61 4.39
C LYS A 387 -37.49 9.00 5.02
N ILE A 388 -36.53 9.89 4.75
CA ILE A 388 -36.57 11.27 5.23
C ILE A 388 -37.78 12.01 4.67
N ALA A 389 -38.02 11.95 3.36
CA ALA A 389 -39.16 12.58 2.72
C ALA A 389 -40.49 12.09 3.30
N PHE A 390 -40.61 10.78 3.54
CA PHE A 390 -41.78 10.19 4.20
C PHE A 390 -41.96 10.72 5.62
N LEU A 391 -40.91 10.75 6.45
CA LEU A 391 -40.98 11.25 7.82
C LEU A 391 -41.34 12.75 7.88
N THR A 392 -40.77 13.57 7.01
CA THR A 392 -41.11 15.00 6.88
C THR A 392 -42.55 15.20 6.44
N SER A 393 -43.06 14.36 5.53
CA SER A 393 -44.47 14.44 5.09
C SER A 393 -45.48 13.91 6.12
N SER A 394 -45.07 12.95 6.96
CA SER A 394 -45.95 12.27 7.93
C SER A 394 -45.98 12.96 9.29
N ASN A 395 -44.96 13.77 9.60
CA ASN A 395 -44.85 14.51 10.84
C ASN A 395 -44.36 15.95 10.55
N PRO A 396 -45.25 16.96 10.60
CA PRO A 396 -44.89 18.37 10.34
C PRO A 396 -43.80 18.93 11.26
N ASP A 397 -43.64 18.36 12.46
CA ASP A 397 -42.62 18.77 13.44
C ASP A 397 -41.30 18.00 13.27
N TYR A 398 -41.22 17.04 12.35
CA TYR A 398 -39.99 16.28 12.11
C TYR A 398 -38.98 17.11 11.31
N VAL A 399 -37.87 17.45 11.97
CA VAL A 399 -36.69 18.04 11.36
C VAL A 399 -35.66 16.93 11.19
N ALA A 400 -35.29 16.63 9.95
CA ALA A 400 -34.27 15.64 9.64
C ALA A 400 -32.94 16.04 10.31
N LYS A 401 -32.41 15.15 11.14
CA LYS A 401 -31.13 15.35 11.79
C LYS A 401 -29.99 14.86 10.89
N PRO A 402 -28.74 15.28 11.14
CA PRO A 402 -27.58 14.75 10.41
C PRO A 402 -27.49 13.22 10.47
N GLU A 403 -27.80 12.61 11.63
CA GLU A 403 -27.86 11.15 11.85
C GLU A 403 -28.93 10.42 11.00
N ASP A 404 -29.94 11.13 10.50
CA ASP A 404 -30.93 10.55 9.58
C ASP A 404 -30.39 10.45 8.14
N ARG A 405 -29.34 11.21 7.82
CA ARG A 405 -28.64 11.27 6.52
C ARG A 405 -27.28 10.57 6.60
N GLU A 406 -27.24 9.44 7.29
CA GLU A 406 -26.04 8.65 7.52
C GLU A 406 -26.20 7.22 6.99
N ILE A 407 -25.14 6.70 6.36
CA ILE A 407 -25.06 5.29 5.99
C ILE A 407 -24.60 4.52 7.22
N SER A 408 -25.49 3.71 7.79
CA SER A 408 -25.17 2.89 8.96
C SER A 408 -24.06 1.88 8.69
N GLY A 409 -23.29 1.56 9.73
CA GLY A 409 -22.15 0.64 9.62
C GLY A 409 -22.53 -0.75 9.13
N LYS A 410 -23.73 -1.25 9.48
CA LYS A 410 -24.28 -2.49 8.95
C LYS A 410 -24.56 -2.44 7.45
N SER A 411 -25.03 -1.29 6.95
CA SER A 411 -25.33 -1.12 5.54
C SER A 411 -24.05 -0.96 4.72
N ALA A 412 -23.08 -0.23 5.25
CA ALA A 412 -21.73 -0.15 4.69
C ALA A 412 -21.04 -1.53 4.70
N PHE A 413 -21.20 -2.31 5.79
CA PHE A 413 -20.67 -3.67 5.88
C PHE A 413 -21.34 -4.61 4.88
N ARG A 414 -22.66 -4.46 4.64
CA ARG A 414 -23.36 -5.20 3.60
C ARG A 414 -22.85 -4.86 2.20
N LEU A 415 -22.58 -3.59 1.91
CA LEU A 415 -21.93 -3.17 0.65
C LEU A 415 -20.59 -3.89 0.47
N TYR A 416 -19.78 -3.93 1.52
CA TYR A 416 -18.49 -4.63 1.52
C TYR A 416 -18.60 -6.15 1.39
N ASP A 417 -19.29 -6.81 2.31
CA ASP A 417 -19.33 -8.27 2.43
C ASP A 417 -20.13 -8.94 1.29
N THR A 418 -21.30 -8.38 0.96
CA THR A 418 -22.21 -9.00 -0.02
C THR A 418 -21.87 -8.60 -1.45
N PHE A 419 -21.51 -7.34 -1.67
CA PHE A 419 -21.33 -6.79 -3.02
C PHE A 419 -19.87 -6.53 -3.37
N GLY A 420 -18.94 -6.80 -2.45
CA GLY A 420 -17.50 -6.56 -2.64
C GLY A 420 -17.14 -5.08 -2.74
N PHE A 421 -18.08 -4.18 -2.38
CA PHE A 421 -17.95 -2.75 -2.56
C PHE A 421 -17.15 -2.15 -1.39
N PRO A 422 -15.92 -1.66 -1.63
CA PRO A 422 -15.03 -1.30 -0.54
C PRO A 422 -15.54 -0.15 0.32
N ILE A 423 -15.19 -0.18 1.61
CA ILE A 423 -15.63 0.83 2.58
C ILE A 423 -15.10 2.21 2.22
N GLU A 424 -13.85 2.29 1.76
CA GLU A 424 -13.21 3.53 1.33
C GLU A 424 -13.96 4.20 0.17
N MET A 425 -14.57 3.41 -0.73
CA MET A 425 -15.36 3.95 -1.84
C MET A 425 -16.75 4.37 -1.38
N THR A 426 -17.30 3.66 -0.40
CA THR A 426 -18.56 4.04 0.25
C THR A 426 -18.42 5.38 0.95
N ILE A 427 -17.34 5.58 1.71
CA ILE A 427 -17.01 6.85 2.38
C ILE A 427 -16.85 7.96 1.33
N GLU A 428 -15.97 7.78 0.35
CA GLU A 428 -15.67 8.81 -0.64
C GLU A 428 -16.90 9.23 -1.47
N MET A 429 -17.75 8.26 -1.86
CA MET A 429 -18.99 8.57 -2.59
C MET A 429 -20.07 9.21 -1.71
N ALA A 430 -20.08 8.91 -0.42
CA ALA A 430 -21.00 9.53 0.52
C ALA A 430 -20.61 11.00 0.78
N GLU A 431 -19.32 11.25 0.97
CA GLU A 431 -18.78 12.60 1.18
C GLU A 431 -19.06 13.54 0.00
N GLU A 432 -18.94 13.05 -1.24
CA GLU A 432 -19.33 13.79 -2.45
C GLU A 432 -20.80 14.26 -2.45
N ARG A 433 -21.66 13.62 -1.65
CA ARG A 433 -23.07 13.97 -1.48
C ARG A 433 -23.37 14.62 -0.13
N GLY A 434 -22.35 14.92 0.67
CA GLY A 434 -22.50 15.45 2.02
C GLY A 434 -23.15 14.47 3.00
N ILE A 435 -23.00 13.17 2.77
CA ILE A 435 -23.54 12.07 3.57
C ILE A 435 -22.40 11.45 4.37
N LYS A 436 -22.63 11.15 5.65
CA LYS A 436 -21.65 10.47 6.51
C LYS A 436 -21.81 8.96 6.44
N VAL A 437 -20.74 8.24 6.74
CA VAL A 437 -20.73 6.79 6.93
C VAL A 437 -20.33 6.49 8.35
N ASP A 438 -21.09 5.62 9.01
CA ASP A 438 -20.79 5.10 10.35
C ASP A 438 -19.65 4.06 10.25
N GLU A 439 -18.41 4.56 10.26
CA GLU A 439 -17.19 3.74 10.17
C GLU A 439 -16.98 2.86 11.41
N ASP A 440 -17.39 3.32 12.59
CA ASP A 440 -17.29 2.56 13.83
C ASP A 440 -18.22 1.35 13.79
N GLY A 441 -19.49 1.54 13.41
CA GLY A 441 -20.42 0.44 13.21
C GLY A 441 -19.99 -0.51 12.09
N PHE A 442 -19.29 -0.02 11.06
CA PHE A 442 -18.69 -0.88 10.03
C PHE A 442 -17.61 -1.77 10.66
N ARG A 443 -16.69 -1.18 11.45
CA ARG A 443 -15.61 -1.91 12.13
C ARG A 443 -16.16 -2.96 13.10
N GLU A 444 -17.21 -2.63 13.85
CA GLU A 444 -17.88 -3.57 14.74
C GLU A 444 -18.52 -4.74 13.96
N ALA A 445 -19.25 -4.45 12.89
CA ALA A 445 -19.87 -5.47 12.04
C ALA A 445 -18.82 -6.39 11.39
N PHE A 446 -17.71 -5.81 10.93
CA PHE A 446 -16.58 -6.52 10.36
C PHE A 446 -15.88 -7.41 11.39
N ALA A 447 -15.60 -6.89 12.59
CA ALA A 447 -14.98 -7.66 13.68
C ALA A 447 -15.86 -8.82 14.13
N HIS A 448 -17.18 -8.60 14.24
CA HIS A 448 -18.13 -9.66 14.57
C HIS A 448 -18.15 -10.76 13.49
N HIS A 449 -18.08 -10.40 12.21
CA HIS A 449 -17.96 -11.36 11.11
C HIS A 449 -16.64 -12.15 11.16
N GLN A 450 -15.52 -11.49 11.48
CA GLN A 450 -14.23 -12.15 11.66
C GLN A 450 -14.25 -13.12 12.85
N GLU A 451 -14.86 -12.75 13.98
CA GLU A 451 -14.93 -13.62 15.15
C GLU A 451 -15.84 -14.83 14.91
N LEU A 452 -16.95 -14.68 14.17
CA LEU A 452 -17.76 -15.80 13.70
C LEU A 452 -16.94 -16.77 12.84
N ALA A 453 -16.10 -16.25 11.94
CA ALA A 453 -15.19 -17.07 11.14
C ALA A 453 -14.12 -17.76 12.02
N ARG A 454 -13.62 -17.09 13.06
CA ARG A 454 -12.59 -17.60 13.97
C ARG A 454 -13.12 -18.62 14.98
N THR A 455 -14.30 -18.42 15.56
CA THR A 455 -14.96 -19.39 16.46
C THR A 455 -15.36 -20.66 15.74
N THR A 456 -15.72 -20.58 14.45
CA THR A 456 -15.85 -21.76 13.57
C THR A 456 -14.53 -22.53 13.40
N SER A 457 -13.39 -21.89 13.68
CA SER A 457 -12.03 -22.42 13.53
C SER A 457 -11.36 -22.85 14.85
N ALA A 458 -11.77 -22.26 15.98
CA ALA A 458 -11.12 -22.45 17.29
C ALA A 458 -11.52 -23.75 18.02
N GLY A 459 -12.61 -24.39 17.61
CA GLY A 459 -12.97 -25.74 18.03
C GLY A 459 -12.42 -26.84 17.13
N ALA A 460 -11.67 -26.48 16.08
CA ALA A 460 -11.13 -27.44 15.13
C ALA A 460 -9.74 -27.94 15.57
N PHE A 461 -9.53 -29.26 15.67
CA PHE A 461 -8.18 -29.85 15.66
C PHE A 461 -7.39 -29.30 14.45
N LYS A 462 -6.05 -29.39 14.46
CA LYS A 462 -5.20 -29.02 13.30
C LYS A 462 -5.65 -29.70 11.98
N SER A 463 -6.44 -30.79 12.07
CA SER A 463 -7.09 -31.53 10.98
C SER A 463 -8.48 -31.01 10.54
N GLY A 464 -9.03 -29.95 11.14
CA GLY A 464 -10.37 -29.44 10.84
C GLY A 464 -11.51 -30.10 11.65
N LEU A 465 -11.20 -31.02 12.57
CA LEU A 465 -12.20 -31.78 13.35
C LEU A 465 -12.79 -30.99 14.51
N GLY A 466 -14.12 -30.96 14.65
CA GLY A 466 -14.83 -30.41 15.82
C GLY A 466 -14.91 -31.37 17.02
N GLY A 467 -14.45 -32.61 16.87
CA GLY A 467 -14.53 -33.69 17.87
C GLY A 467 -13.78 -34.95 17.42
N ASN A 468 -13.75 -35.99 18.27
CA ASN A 468 -13.09 -37.28 18.01
C ASN A 468 -14.06 -38.48 18.02
N GLY A 469 -15.35 -38.23 17.76
CA GLY A 469 -16.36 -39.28 17.64
C GLY A 469 -16.20 -40.13 16.38
N GLU A 470 -17.01 -41.20 16.29
CA GLU A 470 -16.98 -42.14 15.17
C GLU A 470 -17.32 -41.43 13.84
N MET A 471 -18.34 -40.57 13.84
CA MET A 471 -18.74 -39.86 12.63
C MET A 471 -17.71 -38.82 12.19
N GLU A 472 -17.12 -38.08 13.12
CA GLU A 472 -16.03 -37.15 12.80
C GLU A 472 -14.83 -37.88 12.20
N THR A 473 -14.50 -39.07 12.72
CA THR A 473 -13.42 -39.93 12.19
C THR A 473 -13.72 -40.41 10.76
N LYS A 474 -14.97 -40.80 10.50
CA LYS A 474 -15.43 -41.14 9.13
C LYS A 474 -15.34 -39.93 8.21
N TYR A 475 -15.86 -38.78 8.62
CA TYR A 475 -15.81 -37.54 7.84
C TYR A 475 -14.39 -37.04 7.59
N HIS A 476 -13.50 -37.24 8.54
CA HIS A 476 -12.09 -36.92 8.38
C HIS A 476 -11.47 -37.75 7.26
N THR A 477 -11.69 -39.06 7.25
CA THR A 477 -11.19 -39.92 6.18
C THR A 477 -11.85 -39.59 4.83
N ALA A 478 -13.16 -39.28 4.82
CA ALA A 478 -13.86 -38.82 3.62
C ALA A 478 -13.30 -37.50 3.07
N THR A 479 -12.75 -36.63 3.93
CA THR A 479 -12.12 -35.36 3.52
C THR A 479 -10.85 -35.60 2.70
N HIS A 480 -10.04 -36.61 3.05
CA HIS A 480 -8.85 -36.99 2.29
C HIS A 480 -9.23 -37.52 0.90
N LEU A 481 -10.27 -38.37 0.83
CA LEU A 481 -10.79 -38.84 -0.45
C LEU A 481 -11.33 -37.67 -1.29
N LEU A 482 -12.07 -36.74 -0.69
CA LEU A 482 -12.56 -35.56 -1.41
C LEU A 482 -11.42 -34.71 -1.96
N ASN A 483 -10.37 -34.46 -1.17
CA ASN A 483 -9.19 -33.71 -1.60
C ASN A 483 -8.53 -34.37 -2.83
N ALA A 484 -8.29 -35.69 -2.76
CA ALA A 484 -7.72 -36.46 -3.87
C ALA A 484 -8.63 -36.45 -5.12
N ALA A 485 -9.95 -36.55 -4.93
CA ALA A 485 -10.91 -36.51 -6.05
C ALA A 485 -10.91 -35.14 -6.74
N LEU A 486 -10.92 -34.05 -5.96
CA LEU A 486 -10.89 -32.69 -6.51
C LEU A 486 -9.62 -32.42 -7.31
N LYS A 487 -8.46 -32.91 -6.87
CA LYS A 487 -7.21 -32.81 -7.64
C LYS A 487 -7.28 -33.54 -8.98
N ARG A 488 -7.94 -34.70 -9.03
CA ARG A 488 -8.10 -35.46 -10.28
C ARG A 488 -9.11 -34.82 -11.24
N VAL A 489 -10.21 -34.29 -10.72
CA VAL A 489 -11.30 -33.72 -11.53
C VAL A 489 -11.01 -32.28 -11.97
N ILE A 490 -10.52 -31.44 -11.06
CA ILE A 490 -10.28 -30.01 -11.30
C ILE A 490 -8.83 -29.74 -11.74
N GLY A 491 -7.88 -30.51 -11.19
CA GLY A 491 -6.46 -30.39 -11.47
C GLY A 491 -5.60 -30.23 -10.21
N GLU A 492 -4.30 -30.48 -10.35
CA GLU A 492 -3.32 -30.51 -9.24
C GLU A 492 -3.23 -29.20 -8.43
N SER A 493 -3.61 -28.06 -9.02
CA SER A 493 -3.67 -26.77 -8.32
C SER A 493 -4.82 -26.69 -7.29
N SER A 494 -5.78 -27.61 -7.33
CA SER A 494 -6.89 -27.72 -6.38
C SER A 494 -6.38 -28.24 -5.03
N CYS A 495 -5.79 -27.33 -4.26
CA CYS A 495 -5.32 -27.59 -2.91
C CYS A 495 -6.34 -27.13 -1.86
N GLN A 496 -6.40 -27.82 -0.73
CA GLN A 496 -7.21 -27.40 0.41
C GLN A 496 -6.87 -25.95 0.86
N LYS A 497 -7.89 -25.21 1.28
CA LYS A 497 -7.81 -23.85 1.83
C LYS A 497 -8.46 -23.76 3.21
N GLY A 498 -9.25 -24.74 3.59
CA GLY A 498 -9.89 -24.85 4.90
C GLY A 498 -10.69 -26.13 5.02
N SER A 499 -10.85 -26.63 6.23
CA SER A 499 -11.72 -27.77 6.53
C SER A 499 -12.42 -27.54 7.87
N ASN A 500 -13.68 -27.99 7.97
CA ASN A 500 -14.45 -28.01 9.21
C ASN A 500 -15.36 -29.23 9.20
N ILE A 501 -15.13 -30.14 10.13
CA ILE A 501 -15.81 -31.43 10.24
C ILE A 501 -16.55 -31.47 11.57
N THR A 502 -17.83 -31.83 11.54
CA THR A 502 -18.66 -32.06 12.73
C THR A 502 -19.28 -33.46 12.65
N ALA A 503 -19.98 -33.90 13.70
CA ALA A 503 -20.70 -35.17 13.69
C ALA A 503 -21.78 -35.25 12.59
N GLU A 504 -22.28 -34.10 12.12
CA GLU A 504 -23.38 -34.03 11.14
C GLU A 504 -22.89 -33.84 9.69
N ARG A 505 -21.72 -33.25 9.46
CA ARG A 505 -21.25 -32.90 8.09
C ARG A 505 -19.75 -32.66 8.01
N LEU A 506 -19.23 -32.71 6.78
CA LEU A 506 -17.94 -32.12 6.43
C LEU A 506 -18.11 -30.86 5.57
N ARG A 507 -17.24 -29.87 5.80
CA ARG A 507 -17.04 -28.67 4.98
C ARG A 507 -15.61 -28.66 4.50
N PHE A 508 -15.42 -28.53 3.20
CA PHE A 508 -14.11 -28.50 2.58
C PHE A 508 -13.98 -27.30 1.65
N ASP A 509 -12.99 -26.47 1.89
CA ASP A 509 -12.67 -25.30 1.10
C ASP A 509 -11.42 -25.60 0.29
N PHE A 510 -11.43 -25.31 -1.01
CA PHE A 510 -10.34 -25.66 -1.93
C PHE A 510 -10.12 -24.58 -2.99
N ALA A 511 -8.91 -24.52 -3.53
CA ALA A 511 -8.59 -23.62 -4.63
C ALA A 511 -9.30 -24.07 -5.91
N CYS A 512 -10.16 -23.21 -6.43
CA CYS A 512 -10.77 -23.38 -7.74
C CYS A 512 -11.20 -22.00 -8.23
N ASP A 513 -10.79 -21.66 -9.44
CA ASP A 513 -10.97 -20.34 -10.06
C ASP A 513 -12.36 -20.16 -10.70
N HIS A 514 -13.12 -21.24 -10.82
CA HIS A 514 -14.47 -21.26 -11.38
C HIS A 514 -15.48 -21.95 -10.45
N LYS A 515 -16.76 -21.85 -10.79
CA LYS A 515 -17.81 -22.65 -10.14
C LYS A 515 -17.79 -24.04 -10.76
N MET A 516 -17.72 -25.09 -9.93
CA MET A 516 -17.79 -26.47 -10.43
C MET A 516 -19.06 -26.68 -11.26
N THR A 517 -18.88 -27.29 -12.42
CA THR A 517 -19.95 -27.75 -13.29
C THR A 517 -20.73 -28.89 -12.64
N ALA A 518 -21.94 -29.17 -13.16
CA ALA A 518 -22.74 -30.29 -12.67
C ALA A 518 -22.03 -31.63 -12.92
N GLU A 519 -21.28 -31.71 -14.02
CA GLU A 519 -20.46 -32.85 -14.43
C GLU A 519 -19.30 -33.07 -13.46
N GLU A 520 -18.51 -32.04 -13.15
CA GLU A 520 -17.39 -32.14 -12.20
C GLU A 520 -17.86 -32.52 -10.79
N LEU A 521 -19.00 -31.98 -10.35
CA LEU A 521 -19.60 -32.36 -9.06
C LEU A 521 -19.98 -33.84 -9.04
N LYS A 522 -20.65 -34.30 -10.10
CA LYS A 522 -21.06 -35.70 -10.24
C LYS A 522 -19.85 -36.64 -10.34
N GLU A 523 -18.83 -36.25 -11.08
CA GLU A 523 -17.59 -37.01 -11.23
C GLU A 523 -16.83 -37.10 -9.91
N THR A 524 -16.69 -35.99 -9.19
CA THR A 524 -16.05 -35.95 -7.87
C THR A 524 -16.75 -36.88 -6.89
N GLU A 525 -18.09 -36.80 -6.80
CA GLU A 525 -18.88 -37.69 -5.94
C GLU A 525 -18.77 -39.17 -6.35
N ALA A 526 -18.87 -39.46 -7.66
CA ALA A 526 -18.76 -40.82 -8.17
C ALA A 526 -17.38 -41.43 -7.90
N LEU A 527 -16.33 -40.62 -8.01
CA LEU A 527 -14.95 -41.05 -7.80
C LEU A 527 -14.70 -41.40 -6.34
N VAL A 528 -15.11 -40.53 -5.39
CA VAL A 528 -15.03 -40.82 -3.95
C VAL A 528 -15.77 -42.11 -3.60
N ASN A 529 -17.00 -42.26 -4.09
CA ASN A 529 -17.79 -43.47 -3.84
C ASN A 529 -17.18 -44.73 -4.49
N SER A 530 -16.54 -44.61 -5.64
CA SER A 530 -15.84 -45.74 -6.29
C SER A 530 -14.67 -46.24 -5.44
N TRP A 531 -13.95 -45.34 -4.76
CA TRP A 531 -12.88 -45.71 -3.83
C TRP A 531 -13.44 -46.32 -2.56
N ILE A 532 -14.51 -45.75 -2.00
CA ILE A 532 -15.19 -46.33 -0.83
C ILE A 532 -15.63 -47.77 -1.13
N ALA A 533 -16.22 -48.01 -2.30
CA ALA A 533 -16.62 -49.35 -2.74
C ALA A 533 -15.45 -50.32 -2.94
N ALA A 534 -14.26 -49.82 -3.26
CA ALA A 534 -13.04 -50.63 -3.36
C ALA A 534 -12.45 -51.02 -1.99
N ASP A 535 -12.91 -50.37 -0.91
CA ASP A 535 -12.57 -50.69 0.49
C ASP A 535 -11.06 -50.78 0.77
N TYR A 536 -10.30 -49.79 0.31
CA TYR A 536 -8.88 -49.70 0.64
C TYR A 536 -8.65 -49.55 2.14
N LYS A 537 -7.64 -50.27 2.64
CA LYS A 537 -7.17 -50.10 4.01
C LYS A 537 -6.49 -48.74 4.19
N VAL A 538 -6.65 -48.17 5.38
CA VAL A 538 -5.94 -46.96 5.79
C VAL A 538 -4.70 -47.37 6.58
N GLU A 539 -3.53 -47.09 6.02
CA GLU A 539 -2.24 -47.37 6.64
C GLU A 539 -1.68 -46.11 7.30
N CYS A 540 -1.08 -46.28 8.47
CA CYS A 540 -0.52 -45.19 9.27
C CYS A 540 0.95 -45.49 9.58
N GLN A 541 1.85 -44.57 9.25
CA GLN A 541 3.28 -44.68 9.49
C GLN A 541 3.83 -43.39 10.09
N GLU A 542 4.64 -43.51 11.15
CA GLU A 542 5.42 -42.39 11.66
C GLU A 542 6.78 -42.33 10.97
N MET A 543 7.19 -41.12 10.55
CA MET A 543 8.45 -40.91 9.89
C MET A 543 8.95 -39.45 10.03
N PRO A 544 10.22 -39.16 9.72
CA PRO A 544 10.70 -37.79 9.65
C PRO A 544 9.92 -36.95 8.63
N LYS A 545 9.63 -35.70 8.99
CA LYS A 545 8.91 -34.73 8.14
C LYS A 545 9.54 -34.58 6.75
N THR A 546 10.87 -34.53 6.68
CA THR A 546 11.60 -34.46 5.40
C THR A 546 11.33 -35.67 4.52
N LYS A 547 11.37 -36.88 5.09
CA LYS A 547 11.07 -38.13 4.38
C LYS A 547 9.62 -38.20 3.92
N ALA A 548 8.67 -37.71 4.72
CA ALA A 548 7.26 -37.65 4.34
C ALA A 548 7.05 -36.79 3.08
N VAL A 549 7.73 -35.63 3.01
CA VAL A 549 7.71 -34.76 1.82
C VAL A 549 8.36 -35.44 0.62
N GLU A 550 9.51 -36.10 0.80
CA GLU A 550 10.23 -36.82 -0.28
C GLU A 550 9.39 -37.92 -0.93
N ILE A 551 8.55 -38.64 -0.16
CA ILE A 551 7.66 -39.68 -0.69
C ILE A 551 6.33 -39.15 -1.26
N GLY A 552 6.22 -37.83 -1.39
CA GLY A 552 5.06 -37.13 -1.95
C GLY A 552 3.83 -37.12 -1.05
N ALA A 553 3.98 -37.15 0.27
CA ALA A 553 2.84 -37.01 1.17
C ALA A 553 2.31 -35.56 1.12
N GLU A 554 1.02 -35.41 0.81
CA GLU A 554 0.34 -34.12 0.80
C GLU A 554 0.40 -33.46 2.17
N HIS A 555 0.57 -32.15 2.22
CA HIS A 555 0.60 -31.40 3.47
C HIS A 555 0.13 -29.95 3.32
N GLN A 556 -0.43 -29.41 4.39
CA GLN A 556 -0.84 -28.01 4.46
C GLN A 556 -0.05 -27.30 5.56
N PHE A 557 0.62 -26.18 5.25
CA PHE A 557 1.39 -25.42 6.24
C PHE A 557 2.45 -26.27 6.93
N LEU A 558 3.44 -26.76 6.16
CA LEU A 558 4.48 -27.70 6.61
C LEU A 558 5.17 -27.27 7.93
N ASP A 559 5.33 -25.96 8.13
CA ASP A 559 5.94 -25.36 9.33
C ASP A 559 5.17 -25.64 10.63
N ARG A 560 3.88 -26.03 10.54
CA ARG A 560 3.04 -26.33 11.71
C ARG A 560 3.19 -27.75 12.23
N TYR A 561 3.91 -28.61 11.51
CA TYR A 561 4.15 -30.00 11.87
C TYR A 561 5.49 -30.18 12.60
N PRO A 562 5.52 -31.04 13.63
CA PRO A 562 6.76 -31.42 14.32
C PRO A 562 7.74 -32.18 13.38
N ASP A 563 8.96 -32.44 13.84
CA ASP A 563 9.99 -33.07 13.02
C ASP A 563 9.72 -34.55 12.71
N ILE A 564 8.97 -35.23 13.58
CA ILE A 564 8.40 -36.56 13.32
C ILE A 564 6.91 -36.39 13.08
N VAL A 565 6.41 -36.95 11.98
CA VAL A 565 5.03 -36.80 11.55
C VAL A 565 4.39 -38.15 11.28
N THR A 566 3.06 -38.18 11.32
CA THR A 566 2.26 -39.34 10.95
C THR A 566 1.75 -39.16 9.52
N VAL A 567 2.01 -40.15 8.67
CA VAL A 567 1.55 -40.20 7.28
C VAL A 567 0.46 -41.26 7.17
N TYR A 568 -0.70 -40.85 6.67
CA TYR A 568 -1.82 -41.74 6.36
C TYR A 568 -1.88 -42.02 4.86
N SER A 569 -1.90 -43.29 4.48
CA SER A 569 -2.02 -43.75 3.09
C SER A 569 -3.29 -44.56 2.90
N ILE A 570 -4.04 -44.26 1.84
CA ILE A 570 -5.29 -44.94 1.48
C ILE A 570 -5.11 -45.49 0.07
N GLY A 571 -4.64 -46.74 -0.03
CA GLY A 571 -4.22 -47.34 -1.29
C GLY A 571 -3.33 -46.40 -2.12
N GLU A 572 -3.57 -46.34 -3.42
CA GLU A 572 -2.92 -45.39 -4.36
C GLU A 572 -3.74 -44.09 -4.53
N VAL A 573 -4.72 -43.85 -3.67
CA VAL A 573 -5.66 -42.74 -3.82
C VAL A 573 -5.16 -41.47 -3.15
N SER A 574 -4.74 -41.60 -1.90
CA SER A 574 -4.38 -40.47 -1.03
C SER A 574 -3.22 -40.84 -0.13
N LYS A 575 -2.28 -39.91 0.04
CA LYS A 575 -1.17 -40.02 0.99
C LYS A 575 -0.93 -38.65 1.59
N GLU A 576 -1.19 -38.46 2.88
CA GLU A 576 -1.16 -37.14 3.50
C GLU A 576 -0.52 -37.16 4.90
N ILE A 577 0.15 -36.07 5.26
CA ILE A 577 0.62 -35.82 6.63
C ILE A 577 -0.57 -35.34 7.47
N CYS A 578 -1.02 -36.15 8.42
CA CYS A 578 -2.20 -35.81 9.23
C CYS A 578 -2.08 -36.28 10.68
N THR A 579 -2.70 -35.56 11.60
CA THR A 579 -2.68 -35.85 13.04
C THR A 579 -4.05 -36.22 13.61
N GLY A 580 -5.08 -36.34 12.76
CA GLY A 580 -6.44 -36.67 13.20
C GLY A 580 -6.74 -38.18 13.11
N PRO A 581 -7.78 -38.68 13.82
CA PRO A 581 -8.22 -40.07 13.74
C PRO A 581 -8.73 -40.42 12.34
N HIS A 582 -8.51 -41.67 11.91
CA HIS A 582 -9.02 -42.22 10.66
C HIS A 582 -9.72 -43.56 10.90
N VAL A 583 -10.62 -43.93 9.99
CA VAL A 583 -11.18 -45.30 9.94
C VAL A 583 -10.09 -46.28 9.55
N LYS A 584 -10.29 -47.58 9.83
CA LYS A 584 -9.31 -48.62 9.45
C LYS A 584 -9.43 -49.00 7.98
N SER A 585 -10.65 -48.92 7.43
CA SER A 585 -10.95 -49.20 6.03
C SER A 585 -11.97 -48.20 5.50
N ILE A 586 -11.80 -47.75 4.25
CA ILE A 586 -12.71 -46.73 3.69
C ILE A 586 -14.09 -47.27 3.34
N GLY A 587 -14.32 -48.58 3.29
CA GLY A 587 -15.65 -49.18 3.18
C GLY A 587 -16.54 -48.90 4.40
N GLU A 588 -15.96 -48.50 5.54
CA GLU A 588 -16.68 -48.08 6.74
C GLU A 588 -17.42 -46.73 6.57
N LEU A 589 -17.13 -46.00 5.48
CA LEU A 589 -17.66 -44.65 5.24
C LEU A 589 -19.10 -44.63 4.71
N GLY A 590 -19.64 -45.75 4.23
CA GLY A 590 -20.96 -45.78 3.62
C GLY A 590 -20.99 -45.08 2.26
N LYS A 591 -21.93 -44.18 2.03
CA LYS A 591 -22.05 -43.43 0.77
C LYS A 591 -21.76 -41.95 0.97
N PHE A 592 -20.81 -41.41 0.19
CA PHE A 592 -20.50 -39.98 0.20
C PHE A 592 -21.45 -39.19 -0.70
N VAL A 593 -22.02 -38.09 -0.18
CA VAL A 593 -22.95 -37.24 -0.94
C VAL A 593 -22.63 -35.76 -0.76
N ILE A 594 -22.40 -35.05 -1.86
CA ILE A 594 -22.24 -33.60 -1.90
C ILE A 594 -23.63 -32.94 -1.81
N LYS A 595 -23.86 -32.15 -0.76
CA LYS A 595 -25.14 -31.44 -0.57
C LYS A 595 -25.12 -30.03 -1.13
N LYS A 596 -23.96 -29.37 -1.12
CA LYS A 596 -23.83 -27.99 -1.62
C LYS A 596 -22.41 -27.69 -2.07
N GLU A 597 -22.31 -26.91 -3.14
CA GLU A 597 -21.09 -26.22 -3.56
C GLU A 597 -21.37 -24.71 -3.64
N GLU A 598 -20.49 -23.88 -3.09
CA GLU A 598 -20.63 -22.43 -3.06
C GLU A 598 -19.28 -21.69 -3.09
N ALA A 599 -19.28 -20.42 -3.52
CA ALA A 599 -18.11 -19.57 -3.43
C ALA A 599 -17.79 -19.29 -1.95
N SER A 600 -16.52 -19.46 -1.54
CA SER A 600 -16.07 -19.05 -0.19
C SER A 600 -15.39 -17.69 -0.23
N SER A 601 -14.51 -17.47 -1.21
CA SER A 601 -13.82 -16.20 -1.48
C SER A 601 -13.26 -16.22 -2.90
N SER A 602 -12.60 -15.14 -3.34
CA SER A 602 -11.98 -15.07 -4.67
C SER A 602 -10.97 -16.23 -4.86
N GLY A 603 -11.23 -17.10 -5.84
CA GLY A 603 -10.38 -18.27 -6.14
C GLY A 603 -10.50 -19.45 -5.18
N VAL A 604 -11.49 -19.42 -4.26
CA VAL A 604 -11.74 -20.49 -3.28
C VAL A 604 -13.21 -20.90 -3.33
N ARG A 605 -13.44 -22.20 -3.53
CA ARG A 605 -14.76 -22.84 -3.54
C ARG A 605 -14.93 -23.69 -2.28
N ARG A 606 -16.18 -23.96 -1.90
CA ARG A 606 -16.55 -24.70 -0.69
C ARG A 606 -17.55 -25.78 -1.02
N ILE A 607 -17.25 -27.02 -0.64
CA ILE A 607 -18.16 -28.16 -0.64
C ILE A 607 -18.66 -28.43 0.78
N LYS A 608 -19.94 -28.71 0.92
CA LYS A 608 -20.55 -29.34 2.10
C LYS A 608 -21.07 -30.72 1.71
N ALA A 609 -20.64 -31.75 2.41
CA ALA A 609 -21.00 -33.13 2.13
C ALA A 609 -21.36 -33.90 3.40
N ILE A 610 -22.07 -35.02 3.21
CA ILE A 610 -22.43 -35.96 4.28
C ILE A 610 -22.08 -37.41 3.87
N LEU A 611 -22.13 -38.31 4.84
CA LEU A 611 -22.05 -39.76 4.65
C LEU A 611 -23.45 -40.36 4.95
N GLU A 612 -23.94 -41.22 4.07
CA GLU A 612 -25.23 -41.93 4.13
C GLU A 612 -25.06 -43.43 4.38
#